data_AF-A0A928GC24-F1
#
_entry.id   AF-A0A928GC24-F1
#
_cell.length_a   1.000
_cell.length_b   1.000
_cell.length_c   1.000
_cell.angle_alpha   90.00
_cell.angle_beta   90.00
_cell.angle_gamma   90.00
#
_symmetry.space_group_name_H-M   'P 1'
#
loop_
_entity.id
_entity.type
_entity.pdbx_description
1 polymer ?
#
loop_
_entity_poly.entity_id
_entity_poly.type
_entity_poly.pdbx_seq_one_letter_code
_entity_poly.pdbx_strand_id
1 'polypeptide(L)'
;MDIKTRIIGLTHLFATIFFASALASCNRIFEQEGDCSLHCTLKFRYDMNMKFADAFSNSVSHIEVYVYDTETRALLFKQEECSEKLSAEDYVMELEGLAPGSYDIAVWGGDGLCKEKFILDAPETGHYMTDVICTMQREEGNVKEDVGSLFYGMKRVTFEGTYGTHQETIYLTKNTNTVRVVLQHLSGIDVNPDEFIFKITDENGVMAYDNNVLEDEVLTYFPWSVTSGSAGIDAELKSTKAQTSVSVALAEFTLGRLVTGNNPTLSISNKVTGKTVLSIPFKDYALLVKGNYNKDMSDQEYLDRQDEYNLTFFLDEHGNWLTSQIIINSWHLVLQDSELN
;
A
#
# COMPACT_ATOMS: atom_id res chain seq x y z
N MET A 1 110.36 23.84 52.31
CA MET A 1 110.38 23.78 50.84
C MET A 1 108.98 23.40 50.39
N ASP A 2 108.09 24.23 49.88
CA ASP A 2 108.11 25.67 49.60
C ASP A 2 106.66 26.19 49.57
N ILE A 3 106.44 27.33 50.25
CA ILE A 3 105.70 28.53 49.83
C ILE A 3 104.21 28.34 49.41
N LYS A 4 103.24 28.65 50.31
CA LYS A 4 102.46 29.94 50.42
C LYS A 4 101.43 30.12 49.27
N THR A 5 100.18 30.60 49.39
CA THR A 5 99.41 31.41 50.37
C THR A 5 98.05 31.80 49.73
N ARG A 6 96.95 31.94 50.53
CA ARG A 6 95.74 32.81 50.31
C ARG A 6 94.79 32.45 49.12
N ILE A 7 93.49 32.80 49.00
CA ILE A 7 92.51 33.69 49.69
C ILE A 7 91.09 33.36 49.16
N ILE A 8 90.10 33.36 50.08
CA ILE A 8 88.75 33.98 50.02
C ILE A 8 87.85 33.83 48.76
N GLY A 9 86.70 33.18 48.98
CA GLY A 9 85.38 33.85 48.92
C GLY A 9 84.51 33.68 47.67
N LEU A 10 83.20 33.51 47.94
CA LEU A 10 82.05 33.71 47.04
C LEU A 10 81.99 32.69 45.88
N THR A 11 80.87 32.15 45.43
CA THR A 11 79.47 32.56 45.44
C THR A 11 78.68 31.37 44.87
N HIS A 12 77.46 31.17 45.35
CA HIS A 12 76.30 30.61 44.65
C HIS A 12 76.46 29.53 43.56
N LEU A 13 75.80 28.40 43.88
CA LEU A 13 74.74 27.79 43.06
C LEU A 13 75.18 27.15 41.74
N PHE A 14 75.49 25.86 41.78
CA PHE A 14 75.39 24.99 40.61
C PHE A 14 74.58 23.73 40.94
N ALA A 15 73.39 23.70 40.33
CA ALA A 15 72.78 22.57 39.64
C ALA A 15 72.85 21.18 40.28
N THR A 16 71.70 20.67 40.75
CA THR A 16 71.02 19.50 40.14
C THR A 16 69.75 19.17 40.92
N ILE A 17 68.61 19.71 40.48
CA ILE A 17 67.29 19.14 40.81
C ILE A 17 67.03 18.07 39.76
N PHE A 18 67.22 16.80 40.15
CA PHE A 18 66.72 15.65 39.42
C PHE A 18 65.34 15.34 40.02
N PHE A 19 64.28 15.95 39.46
CA PHE A 19 62.91 15.59 39.79
C PHE A 19 62.06 15.62 38.52
N ALA A 20 62.12 14.51 37.79
CA ALA A 20 61.17 14.18 36.73
C ALA A 20 60.92 12.67 36.77
N SER A 21 60.43 12.19 37.92
CA SER A 21 59.90 10.84 38.08
C SER A 21 58.42 10.85 37.73
N ALA A 22 58.13 10.40 36.51
CA ALA A 22 56.98 9.57 36.14
C ALA A 22 55.63 9.85 36.82
N LEU A 23 54.93 10.88 36.34
CA LEU A 23 53.46 10.85 36.27
C LEU A 23 53.06 10.65 34.81
N ALA A 24 53.38 9.48 34.27
CA ALA A 24 52.88 9.06 32.97
C ALA A 24 52.18 7.71 33.14
N SER A 25 50.94 7.67 32.67
CA SER A 25 50.07 6.50 32.47
C SER A 25 49.25 5.96 33.65
N CYS A 26 48.55 6.84 34.35
CA CYS A 26 47.17 6.54 34.78
C CYS A 26 46.21 7.61 34.24
N ASN A 27 46.36 7.99 32.97
CA ASN A 27 45.21 8.48 32.23
C ASN A 27 44.44 7.23 31.83
N ARG A 28 43.37 6.96 32.58
CA ARG A 28 42.30 6.07 32.17
C ARG A 28 41.87 6.49 30.76
N ILE A 29 42.26 5.68 29.79
CA ILE A 29 41.68 5.67 28.45
C ILE A 29 40.23 5.23 28.66
N PHE A 30 39.32 6.19 28.84
CA PHE A 30 37.93 6.01 28.48
C PHE A 30 37.77 6.61 27.08
N GLU A 31 38.34 5.95 26.08
CA GLU A 31 38.09 6.32 24.69
C GLU A 31 37.63 5.06 23.94
N GLN A 32 36.38 5.14 23.50
CA GLN A 32 35.56 4.11 22.82
C GLN A 32 34.87 3.07 23.71
N GLU A 33 33.97 3.53 24.59
CA GLU A 33 32.66 2.86 24.60
C GLU A 33 31.98 3.28 23.28
N GLY A 34 32.13 2.47 22.24
CA GLY A 34 31.24 2.58 21.09
C GLY A 34 29.82 2.44 21.62
N ASP A 35 28.95 3.37 21.27
CA ASP A 35 27.56 3.39 21.72
C ASP A 35 26.96 1.98 21.57
N CYS A 36 26.74 1.30 22.69
CA CYS A 36 26.11 -0.02 22.75
C CYS A 36 24.61 0.17 22.52
N SER A 37 24.25 0.75 21.38
CA SER A 37 22.89 1.03 20.97
C SER A 37 22.55 0.25 19.71
N LEU A 38 21.35 -0.30 19.73
CA LEU A 38 20.76 -0.93 18.57
C LEU A 38 20.24 0.18 17.65
N HIS A 39 20.78 0.26 16.45
CA HIS A 39 20.30 1.17 15.41
C HIS A 39 19.54 0.34 14.39
N CYS A 40 18.21 0.45 14.35
CA CYS A 40 17.41 -0.23 13.34
C CYS A 40 16.88 0.78 12.32
N THR A 41 17.03 0.48 11.04
CA THR A 41 16.41 1.22 9.95
C THR A 41 15.44 0.34 9.18
N LEU A 42 14.29 0.89 8.82
CA LEU A 42 13.27 0.24 8.01
C LEU A 42 13.36 0.75 6.58
N LYS A 43 13.42 -0.20 5.63
CA LYS A 43 13.17 0.05 4.22
C LYS A 43 11.80 -0.49 3.85
N PHE A 44 11.03 0.28 3.08
CA PHE A 44 9.71 -0.13 2.62
C PHE A 44 9.78 -0.47 1.14
N ARG A 45 9.07 -1.52 0.72
CA ARG A 45 8.99 -1.93 -0.68
C ARG A 45 7.57 -2.28 -1.06
N TYR A 46 7.16 -1.86 -2.26
CA TYR A 46 5.89 -2.26 -2.86
C TYR A 46 6.19 -2.98 -4.18
N ASP A 47 6.54 -4.26 -4.10
CA ASP A 47 6.76 -5.15 -5.25
C ASP A 47 5.64 -6.21 -5.42
N MET A 48 4.63 -6.18 -4.53
CA MET A 48 3.37 -6.92 -4.65
C MET A 48 2.46 -6.25 -5.70
N ASN A 49 2.93 -6.16 -6.93
CA ASN A 49 2.20 -5.64 -8.08
C ASN A 49 2.50 -6.47 -9.33
N MET A 50 1.73 -6.25 -10.40
CA MET A 50 1.89 -6.99 -11.67
C MET A 50 3.14 -6.63 -12.49
N LYS A 51 3.93 -5.63 -12.07
CA LYS A 51 5.23 -5.32 -12.68
C LYS A 51 6.39 -6.07 -12.02
N PHE A 52 6.17 -6.72 -10.88
CA PHE A 52 7.20 -7.43 -10.12
C PHE A 52 8.42 -6.54 -9.81
N ALA A 53 8.16 -5.25 -9.61
CA ALA A 53 9.17 -4.24 -9.37
C ALA A 53 8.70 -3.32 -8.25
N ASP A 54 9.65 -2.78 -7.50
CA ASP A 54 9.36 -1.90 -6.39
C ASP A 54 8.82 -0.56 -6.90
N ALA A 55 7.63 -0.21 -6.43
CA ALA A 55 6.94 1.02 -6.79
C ALA A 55 6.65 1.90 -5.57
N PHE A 56 7.29 1.65 -4.42
CA PHE A 56 7.03 2.35 -3.16
C PHE A 56 7.08 3.88 -3.31
N SER A 57 8.20 4.42 -3.79
CA SER A 57 8.44 5.87 -3.90
C SER A 57 7.46 6.62 -4.80
N ASN A 58 6.77 5.91 -5.69
CA ASN A 58 5.79 6.51 -6.60
C ASN A 58 4.33 6.25 -6.17
N SER A 59 4.10 5.34 -5.22
CA SER A 59 2.76 4.84 -4.89
C SER A 59 2.33 5.12 -3.45
N VAL A 60 3.28 5.32 -2.52
CA VAL A 60 2.99 5.47 -1.10
C VAL A 60 3.45 6.84 -0.62
N SER A 61 2.47 7.69 -0.27
CA SER A 61 2.71 9.08 0.17
C SER A 61 2.61 9.27 1.69
N HIS A 62 2.20 8.23 2.42
CA HIS A 62 1.99 8.25 3.87
C HIS A 62 2.23 6.86 4.44
N ILE A 63 2.88 6.77 5.59
CA ILE A 63 3.03 5.53 6.36
C ILE A 63 2.89 5.78 7.86
N GLU A 64 2.26 4.85 8.53
CA GLU A 64 2.18 4.71 9.98
C GLU A 64 2.77 3.36 10.37
N VAL A 65 3.86 3.40 11.12
CA VAL A 65 4.61 2.24 11.60
C VAL A 65 4.28 2.01 13.05
N TYR A 66 3.87 0.80 13.38
CA TYR A 66 3.49 0.35 14.71
C TYR A 66 4.45 -0.75 15.14
N VAL A 67 5.11 -0.56 16.28
CA VAL A 67 6.07 -1.54 16.81
C VAL A 67 5.50 -2.18 18.06
N TYR A 68 5.26 -3.49 17.98
CA TYR A 68 4.72 -4.31 19.06
C TYR A 68 5.79 -5.22 19.63
N ASP A 69 5.76 -5.42 20.95
CA ASP A 69 6.51 -6.48 21.58
C ASP A 69 5.91 -7.85 21.21
N THR A 70 6.75 -8.80 20.79
CA THR A 70 6.25 -10.09 20.26
C THR A 70 5.59 -10.96 21.33
N GLU A 71 6.05 -10.90 22.58
CA GLU A 71 5.57 -11.77 23.65
C GLU A 71 4.26 -11.23 24.27
N THR A 72 4.27 -9.96 24.62
CA THR A 72 3.13 -9.28 25.26
C THR A 72 2.10 -8.82 24.24
N ARG A 73 2.46 -8.70 22.96
CA ARG A 73 1.66 -8.09 21.88
C ARG A 73 1.32 -6.62 22.10
N ALA A 74 1.87 -5.97 23.12
CA ALA A 74 1.57 -4.60 23.45
C ALA A 74 2.30 -3.63 22.49
N LEU A 75 1.60 -2.57 22.09
CA LEU A 75 2.21 -1.47 21.34
C LEU A 75 3.26 -0.78 22.21
N LEU A 76 4.50 -0.74 21.72
CA LEU A 76 5.61 -0.03 22.36
C LEU A 76 5.59 1.44 21.97
N PHE A 77 5.59 1.70 20.67
CA PHE A 77 5.50 3.03 20.10
C PHE A 77 4.99 2.96 18.65
N LYS A 78 4.62 4.13 18.13
CA LYS A 78 4.28 4.34 16.73
C LYS A 78 5.06 5.51 16.16
N GLN A 79 5.30 5.47 14.86
CA GLN A 79 5.98 6.51 14.11
C GLN A 79 5.25 6.74 12.79
N GLU A 80 5.15 7.98 12.37
CA GLU A 80 4.43 8.38 11.17
C GLU A 80 5.36 9.18 10.26
N GLU A 81 5.22 8.97 8.95
CA GLU A 81 5.82 9.85 7.95
C GLU A 81 4.77 10.19 6.89
N CYS A 82 4.53 11.49 6.72
CA CYS A 82 3.59 12.06 5.76
C CYS A 82 4.26 13.23 5.02
N SER A 83 5.41 12.96 4.37
CA SER A 83 6.16 13.99 3.65
C SER A 83 6.72 13.49 2.32
N GLU A 84 7.16 14.43 1.48
CA GLU A 84 7.82 14.15 0.19
C GLU A 84 9.09 13.28 0.32
N LYS A 85 9.61 13.08 1.54
CA LYS A 85 10.72 12.17 1.81
C LYS A 85 10.42 10.73 1.38
N LEU A 86 9.17 10.28 1.48
CA LEU A 86 8.77 8.93 1.07
C LEU A 86 8.99 8.68 -0.43
N SER A 87 9.02 9.75 -1.22
CA SER A 87 9.28 9.68 -2.66
C SER A 87 10.76 9.52 -3.01
N ALA A 88 11.67 9.59 -2.02
CA ALA A 88 13.09 9.35 -2.25
C ALA A 88 13.38 7.83 -2.39
N GLU A 89 14.14 7.43 -3.41
CA GLU A 89 14.45 6.01 -3.67
C GLU A 89 15.27 5.33 -2.56
N ASP A 90 16.01 6.13 -1.79
CA ASP A 90 16.85 5.71 -0.66
C ASP A 90 16.21 6.02 0.70
N TYR A 91 14.91 6.33 0.73
CA TYR A 91 14.20 6.56 1.98
C TYR A 91 14.30 5.35 2.92
N VAL A 92 14.70 5.63 4.15
CA VAL A 92 14.70 4.70 5.27
C VAL A 92 14.13 5.41 6.51
N MET A 93 13.39 4.68 7.32
CA MET A 93 12.89 5.17 8.60
C MET A 93 13.75 4.62 9.74
N GLU A 94 14.34 5.49 10.54
CA GLU A 94 15.10 5.08 11.73
C GLU A 94 14.14 4.77 12.88
N LEU A 95 14.32 3.61 13.53
CA LEU A 95 13.63 3.23 14.74
C LEU A 95 14.55 3.43 15.94
N GLU A 96 14.23 4.42 16.76
CA GLU A 96 14.96 4.72 17.98
C GLU A 96 14.39 3.97 19.19
N GLY A 97 15.24 3.72 20.20
CA GLY A 97 14.78 3.22 21.50
C GLY A 97 14.43 1.73 21.55
N LEU A 98 14.79 0.94 20.53
CA LEU A 98 14.66 -0.52 20.58
C LEU A 98 15.78 -1.15 21.38
N ALA A 99 15.42 -2.07 22.28
CA ALA A 99 16.37 -2.95 22.95
C ALA A 99 16.58 -4.23 22.13
N PRO A 100 17.61 -5.04 22.41
CA PRO A 100 17.67 -6.40 21.89
C PRO A 100 16.41 -7.19 22.30
N GLY A 101 15.73 -7.79 21.33
CA GLY A 101 14.44 -8.44 21.52
C GLY A 101 13.75 -8.81 20.20
N SER A 102 12.53 -9.33 20.30
CA SER A 102 11.69 -9.67 19.15
C SER A 102 10.50 -8.72 19.04
N TYR A 103 10.29 -8.16 17.86
CA TYR A 103 9.25 -7.17 17.60
C TYR A 103 8.41 -7.56 16.40
N ASP A 104 7.10 -7.36 16.50
CA ASP A 104 6.17 -7.41 15.38
C ASP A 104 5.98 -5.97 14.89
N ILE A 105 6.39 -5.68 13.66
CA ILE A 105 6.28 -4.35 13.06
C ILE A 105 5.17 -4.39 12.01
N ALA A 106 4.11 -3.62 12.24
CA ALA A 106 3.01 -3.45 11.29
C ALA A 106 3.08 -2.05 10.67
N VAL A 107 2.76 -1.96 9.38
CA VAL A 107 2.81 -0.73 8.61
C VAL A 107 1.49 -0.58 7.88
N TRP A 108 0.81 0.53 8.13
CA TRP A 108 -0.32 0.98 7.33
C TRP A 108 0.13 2.19 6.52
N GLY A 109 -0.30 2.31 5.27
CA GLY A 109 0.13 3.42 4.42
C GLY A 109 -0.88 3.78 3.34
N GLY A 110 -0.60 4.85 2.62
CA GLY A 110 -1.44 5.37 1.54
C GLY A 110 -2.25 6.60 1.93
N ASP A 111 -2.66 7.35 0.92
CA ASP A 111 -3.39 8.62 1.06
C ASP A 111 -4.81 8.47 1.62
N GLY A 112 -5.37 7.25 1.61
CA GLY A 112 -6.66 6.96 2.23
C GLY A 112 -6.66 7.19 3.74
N LEU A 113 -5.51 7.03 4.41
CA LEU A 113 -5.35 7.36 5.83
C LEU A 113 -5.37 8.89 6.04
N CYS A 114 -4.64 9.65 5.22
CA CYS A 114 -4.63 11.12 5.29
C CYS A 114 -5.99 11.75 4.98
N LYS A 115 -6.77 11.11 4.10
CA LYS A 115 -8.14 11.51 3.75
C LYS A 115 -9.18 11.09 4.79
N GLU A 116 -8.75 10.46 5.89
CA GLU A 116 -9.60 9.86 6.93
C GLU A 116 -10.62 8.87 6.35
N LYS A 117 -10.28 8.19 5.25
CA LYS A 117 -11.15 7.19 4.59
C LYS A 117 -10.96 5.79 5.14
N PHE A 118 -9.85 5.57 5.83
CA PHE A 118 -9.60 4.36 6.60
C PHE A 118 -9.26 4.78 8.03
N ILE A 119 -10.01 4.25 8.99
CA ILE A 119 -9.86 4.55 10.41
C ILE A 119 -9.24 3.34 11.09
N LEU A 120 -8.10 3.55 11.75
CA LEU A 120 -7.47 2.56 12.60
C LEU A 120 -8.00 2.74 14.03
N ASP A 121 -8.77 1.77 14.51
CA ASP A 121 -9.26 1.78 15.87
C ASP A 121 -8.11 1.51 16.85
N ALA A 122 -7.80 2.53 17.63
CA ALA A 122 -7.04 2.49 18.88
C ALA A 122 -5.63 1.86 18.89
N PRO A 123 -4.65 2.39 18.14
CA PRO A 123 -3.25 2.16 18.46
C PRO A 123 -2.74 3.23 19.45
N GLU A 124 -3.15 3.10 20.72
CA GLU A 124 -2.49 3.77 21.85
C GLU A 124 -1.50 2.82 22.53
N THR A 125 -0.46 3.36 23.17
CA THR A 125 0.55 2.56 23.87
C THR A 125 -0.11 1.66 24.92
N GLY A 126 0.15 0.35 24.86
CA GLY A 126 -0.47 -0.66 25.73
C GLY A 126 -1.68 -1.38 25.13
N HIS A 127 -2.19 -0.97 23.97
CA HIS A 127 -3.15 -1.78 23.21
C HIS A 127 -2.45 -2.99 22.57
N TYR A 128 -3.19 -4.10 22.45
CA TYR A 128 -2.67 -5.30 21.83
C TYR A 128 -2.78 -5.20 20.32
N MET A 129 -1.74 -5.68 19.63
CA MET A 129 -1.73 -5.76 18.17
C MET A 129 -3.01 -6.42 17.63
N THR A 130 -3.52 -7.46 18.30
CA THR A 130 -4.70 -8.22 17.87
C THR A 130 -6.01 -7.44 17.91
N ASP A 131 -6.04 -6.31 18.60
CA ASP A 131 -7.23 -5.48 18.76
C ASP A 131 -7.31 -4.40 17.67
N VAL A 132 -6.27 -4.25 16.85
CA VAL A 132 -6.25 -3.26 15.76
C VAL A 132 -7.22 -3.69 14.67
N ILE A 133 -8.14 -2.78 14.37
CA ILE A 133 -9.12 -2.92 13.29
C ILE A 133 -8.98 -1.69 12.39
N CYS A 134 -8.89 -1.93 11.08
CA CYS A 134 -8.93 -0.90 10.05
C CYS A 134 -10.32 -0.91 9.40
N THR A 135 -11.05 0.19 9.54
CA THR A 135 -12.41 0.34 9.06
C THR A 135 -12.48 1.37 7.94
N MET A 136 -13.00 0.99 6.78
CA MET A 136 -13.23 1.90 5.65
C MET A 136 -14.47 2.78 5.90
N GLN A 137 -14.35 4.09 5.76
CA GLN A 137 -15.46 5.03 5.93
C GLN A 137 -16.60 4.78 4.93
N ARG A 138 -17.84 4.88 5.42
CA ARG A 138 -19.08 4.56 4.70
C ARG A 138 -20.29 5.21 5.35
N GLU A 139 -21.31 5.46 4.55
CA GLU A 139 -22.59 6.04 4.98
C GLU A 139 -23.72 5.01 4.77
N GLU A 140 -24.20 4.39 5.85
CA GLU A 140 -25.25 3.35 5.80
C GLU A 140 -24.90 2.22 4.80
N GLY A 141 -23.68 1.67 4.90
CA GLY A 141 -23.15 0.68 3.97
C GLY A 141 -22.75 1.21 2.58
N ASN A 142 -22.96 2.50 2.28
CA ASN A 142 -22.64 3.06 0.96
C ASN A 142 -21.27 3.75 0.93
N VAL A 143 -20.50 3.46 -0.11
CA VAL A 143 -19.20 4.11 -0.40
C VAL A 143 -19.34 4.85 -1.73
N LYS A 144 -19.35 6.18 -1.68
CA LYS A 144 -19.63 7.03 -2.86
C LYS A 144 -18.45 7.89 -3.31
N GLU A 145 -17.42 7.99 -2.47
CA GLU A 145 -16.26 8.84 -2.71
C GLU A 145 -15.04 7.99 -3.04
N ASP A 146 -14.01 8.63 -3.62
CA ASP A 146 -12.71 7.99 -3.76
C ASP A 146 -12.05 7.85 -2.38
N VAL A 147 -11.95 6.60 -1.90
CA VAL A 147 -11.33 6.27 -0.62
C VAL A 147 -9.81 6.33 -0.66
N GLY A 148 -9.20 6.49 -1.84
CA GLY A 148 -7.76 6.53 -2.00
C GLY A 148 -7.07 5.17 -1.86
N SER A 149 -5.75 5.23 -1.76
CA SER A 149 -4.88 4.07 -1.57
C SER A 149 -4.78 3.67 -0.10
N LEU A 150 -4.81 2.36 0.14
CA LEU A 150 -4.42 1.76 1.42
C LEU A 150 -3.39 0.67 1.14
N PHE A 151 -2.32 0.66 1.92
CA PHE A 151 -1.27 -0.33 1.90
C PHE A 151 -1.11 -0.93 3.28
N TYR A 152 -0.70 -2.18 3.31
CA TYR A 152 -0.39 -2.89 4.54
C TYR A 152 0.87 -3.74 4.38
N GLY A 153 1.71 -3.78 5.40
CA GLY A 153 2.76 -4.77 5.53
C GLY A 153 3.05 -5.09 6.99
N MET A 154 3.47 -6.32 7.26
CA MET A 154 3.88 -6.72 8.60
C MET A 154 5.08 -7.62 8.55
N LYS A 155 6.00 -7.43 9.50
CA LYS A 155 7.20 -8.24 9.63
C LYS A 155 7.57 -8.42 11.09
N ARG A 156 7.87 -9.66 11.46
CA ARG A 156 8.57 -9.96 12.71
C ARG A 156 10.06 -9.80 12.53
N VAL A 157 10.70 -9.07 13.44
CA VAL A 157 12.15 -8.87 13.50
C VAL A 157 12.69 -9.35 14.84
N THR A 158 13.94 -9.78 14.89
CA THR A 158 14.59 -10.23 16.14
C THR A 158 16.03 -9.77 16.16
N PHE A 159 16.42 -9.08 17.24
CA PHE A 159 17.76 -8.55 17.44
C PHE A 159 18.44 -9.34 18.56
N GLU A 160 19.21 -10.37 18.18
CA GLU A 160 19.88 -11.28 19.13
C GLU A 160 21.14 -10.66 19.74
N GLY A 161 20.99 -9.71 20.69
CA GLY A 161 22.09 -9.21 21.51
C GLY A 161 23.23 -8.51 20.76
N THR A 162 23.11 -8.32 19.44
CA THR A 162 24.06 -7.57 18.63
C THR A 162 23.70 -6.09 18.67
N TYR A 163 24.47 -5.34 19.44
CA TYR A 163 24.60 -3.91 19.24
C TYR A 163 25.16 -3.64 17.83
N GLY A 164 24.67 -2.63 17.14
CA GLY A 164 25.03 -2.35 15.75
C GLY A 164 23.87 -1.85 14.88
N THR A 165 24.15 -1.64 13.60
CA THR A 165 23.19 -1.16 12.60
C THR A 165 22.52 -2.34 11.89
N HIS A 166 21.20 -2.41 11.99
CA HIS A 166 20.35 -3.39 11.32
C HIS A 166 19.43 -2.67 10.33
N GLN A 167 19.32 -3.20 9.12
CA GLN A 167 18.36 -2.70 8.15
C GLN A 167 17.34 -3.80 7.82
N GLU A 168 16.08 -3.53 8.09
CA GLU A 168 14.98 -4.47 7.86
C GLU A 168 14.09 -3.97 6.73
N THR A 169 13.73 -4.85 5.81
CA THR A 169 12.79 -4.52 4.72
C THR A 169 11.38 -5.01 5.03
N ILE A 170 10.39 -4.12 4.93
CA ILE A 170 8.96 -4.42 5.05
C ILE A 170 8.33 -4.35 3.65
N TYR A 171 7.65 -5.43 3.28
CA TYR A 171 6.96 -5.55 2.00
C TYR A 171 5.49 -5.17 2.18
N LEU A 172 5.02 -4.26 1.34
CA LEU A 172 3.66 -3.75 1.36
C LEU A 172 2.81 -4.43 0.29
N THR A 173 1.57 -4.72 0.65
CA THR A 173 0.48 -5.15 -0.23
C THR A 173 -0.53 -4.01 -0.32
N LYS A 174 -1.00 -3.69 -1.52
CA LYS A 174 -2.06 -2.68 -1.71
C LYS A 174 -3.41 -3.33 -1.46
N ASN A 175 -4.21 -2.71 -0.60
CA ASN A 175 -5.52 -3.21 -0.20
C ASN A 175 -6.66 -2.60 -1.03
N THR A 176 -6.48 -1.47 -1.71
CA THR A 176 -7.54 -0.86 -2.52
C THR A 176 -7.38 -1.14 -4.00
N ASN A 177 -8.51 -1.23 -4.70
CA ASN A 177 -8.59 -1.61 -6.10
C ASN A 177 -9.36 -0.56 -6.90
N THR A 178 -8.81 -0.12 -8.03
CA THR A 178 -9.49 0.76 -8.98
C THR A 178 -10.25 -0.07 -9.99
N VAL A 179 -11.55 0.16 -10.14
CA VAL A 179 -12.38 -0.50 -11.16
C VAL A 179 -12.97 0.53 -12.10
N ARG A 180 -12.74 0.36 -13.40
CA ARG A 180 -13.29 1.18 -14.47
C ARG A 180 -14.28 0.36 -15.27
N VAL A 181 -15.54 0.79 -15.26
CA VAL A 181 -16.62 0.16 -16.00
C VAL A 181 -17.00 1.06 -17.16
N VAL A 182 -16.81 0.54 -18.37
CA VAL A 182 -17.09 1.20 -19.64
C VAL A 182 -18.36 0.59 -20.22
N LEU A 183 -19.34 1.43 -20.52
CA LEU A 183 -20.59 1.05 -21.16
C LEU A 183 -20.66 1.68 -22.55
N GLN A 184 -20.70 0.85 -23.59
CA GLN A 184 -20.59 1.29 -24.98
C GLN A 184 -21.79 0.82 -25.80
N HIS A 185 -22.41 1.71 -26.58
CA HIS A 185 -23.51 1.36 -27.48
C HIS A 185 -22.99 0.90 -28.86
N LEU A 186 -23.30 -0.32 -29.31
CA LEU A 186 -22.83 -0.77 -30.63
C LEU A 186 -23.56 -0.11 -31.80
N SER A 187 -24.76 0.42 -31.55
CA SER A 187 -25.50 1.21 -32.54
C SER A 187 -25.02 2.67 -32.60
N GLY A 188 -24.02 3.03 -31.76
CA GLY A 188 -23.45 4.35 -31.47
C GLY A 188 -24.46 5.49 -31.34
N ILE A 189 -25.62 5.17 -30.75
CA ILE A 189 -26.46 6.15 -30.06
C ILE A 189 -25.67 6.67 -28.84
N ASP A 190 -25.89 7.92 -28.48
CA ASP A 190 -25.26 8.50 -27.30
C ASP A 190 -25.66 7.75 -26.02
N VAL A 191 -24.67 7.30 -25.26
CA VAL A 191 -24.89 6.71 -23.94
C VAL A 191 -24.91 7.86 -22.95
N ASN A 192 -26.09 8.18 -22.42
CA ASN A 192 -26.19 9.11 -21.31
C ASN A 192 -25.87 8.37 -20.00
N PRO A 193 -24.72 8.65 -19.35
CA PRO A 193 -24.36 7.99 -18.10
C PRO A 193 -25.41 8.18 -16.99
N ASP A 194 -26.15 9.29 -17.00
CA ASP A 194 -27.15 9.61 -15.97
C ASP A 194 -28.38 8.68 -16.00
N GLU A 195 -28.55 7.93 -17.09
CA GLU A 195 -29.62 6.94 -17.24
C GLU A 195 -29.28 5.61 -16.57
N PHE A 196 -28.06 5.43 -16.09
CA PHE A 196 -27.59 4.18 -15.50
C PHE A 196 -27.20 4.36 -14.03
N ILE A 197 -27.41 3.30 -13.26
CA ILE A 197 -26.92 3.18 -11.89
C ILE A 197 -25.92 2.05 -11.89
N PHE A 198 -24.67 2.36 -11.59
CA PHE A 198 -23.59 1.39 -11.44
C PHE A 198 -23.37 1.12 -9.96
N LYS A 199 -23.26 -0.16 -9.58
CA LYS A 199 -22.97 -0.58 -8.20
C LYS A 199 -22.04 -1.77 -8.19
N ILE A 200 -21.13 -1.80 -7.23
CA ILE A 200 -20.40 -3.01 -6.84
C ILE A 200 -20.76 -3.29 -5.38
N THR A 201 -21.06 -4.53 -5.05
CA THR A 201 -21.35 -4.94 -3.65
C THR A 201 -20.33 -5.95 -3.18
N ASP A 202 -19.86 -5.83 -1.93
CA ASP A 202 -18.88 -6.71 -1.30
C ASP A 202 -18.91 -6.56 0.24
N GLU A 203 -18.33 -7.51 0.98
CA GLU A 203 -18.21 -7.52 2.46
C GLU A 203 -16.73 -7.40 2.85
N ASN A 204 -16.11 -6.26 2.52
CA ASN A 204 -14.66 -6.05 2.66
C ASN A 204 -14.29 -4.69 3.27
N GLY A 205 -15.17 -4.13 4.09
CA GLY A 205 -14.99 -2.83 4.73
C GLY A 205 -14.15 -2.83 6.00
N VAL A 206 -13.81 -4.00 6.55
CA VAL A 206 -13.12 -4.14 7.83
C VAL A 206 -11.96 -5.12 7.69
N MET A 207 -10.77 -4.70 8.11
CA MET A 207 -9.56 -5.50 8.11
C MET A 207 -8.98 -5.62 9.52
N ALA A 208 -8.56 -6.83 9.89
CA ALA A 208 -7.85 -7.09 11.13
C ALA A 208 -6.39 -6.62 11.07
N TYR A 209 -5.73 -6.69 12.22
CA TYR A 209 -4.32 -6.38 12.40
C TYR A 209 -3.36 -7.12 11.46
N ASP A 210 -3.73 -8.31 10.98
CA ASP A 210 -2.96 -9.18 10.07
C ASP A 210 -3.41 -9.06 8.61
N ASN A 211 -4.18 -8.01 8.31
CA ASN A 211 -4.78 -7.70 7.01
C ASN A 211 -5.88 -8.65 6.54
N ASN A 212 -6.29 -9.63 7.36
CA ASN A 212 -7.45 -10.44 6.99
C ASN A 212 -8.72 -9.60 6.98
N VAL A 213 -9.54 -9.78 5.95
CA VAL A 213 -10.87 -9.18 5.88
C VAL A 213 -11.77 -9.87 6.90
N LEU A 214 -12.43 -9.07 7.73
CA LEU A 214 -13.38 -9.53 8.75
C LEU A 214 -14.80 -9.52 8.20
N GLU A 215 -15.70 -10.23 8.87
CA GLU A 215 -17.14 -10.15 8.61
C GLU A 215 -17.64 -8.71 8.85
N ASP A 216 -18.40 -8.18 7.90
CA ASP A 216 -18.94 -6.82 7.90
C ASP A 216 -20.33 -6.82 7.25
N GLU A 217 -21.03 -5.69 7.31
CA GLU A 217 -22.21 -5.49 6.47
C GLU A 217 -21.85 -5.50 4.97
N VAL A 218 -22.83 -5.83 4.12
CA VAL A 218 -22.65 -5.73 2.67
C VAL A 218 -22.52 -4.25 2.29
N LEU A 219 -21.35 -3.88 1.81
CA LEU A 219 -21.09 -2.56 1.27
C LEU A 219 -21.65 -2.43 -0.14
N THR A 220 -22.13 -1.23 -0.46
CA THR A 220 -22.49 -0.82 -1.81
C THR A 220 -21.58 0.31 -2.26
N TYR A 221 -20.65 0.00 -3.16
CA TYR A 221 -19.80 0.95 -3.83
C TYR A 221 -20.54 1.59 -5.00
N PHE A 222 -20.47 2.92 -5.06
CA PHE A 222 -20.90 3.74 -6.18
C PHE A 222 -19.67 4.34 -6.85
N PRO A 223 -19.75 4.64 -8.16
CA PRO A 223 -18.64 5.29 -8.82
C PRO A 223 -18.47 6.71 -8.28
N TRP A 224 -17.23 7.08 -7.94
CA TRP A 224 -16.90 8.43 -7.50
C TRP A 224 -16.74 9.39 -8.69
N SER A 225 -16.58 8.85 -9.90
CA SER A 225 -16.58 9.59 -11.16
C SER A 225 -17.40 8.83 -12.21
N VAL A 226 -18.31 9.53 -12.87
CA VAL A 226 -19.00 9.04 -14.06
C VAL A 226 -18.87 10.08 -15.16
N THR A 227 -18.30 9.69 -16.30
CA THR A 227 -18.05 10.58 -17.43
C THR A 227 -18.58 9.99 -18.73
N SER A 228 -18.94 10.86 -19.67
CA SER A 228 -19.25 10.47 -21.04
C SER A 228 -18.08 10.79 -21.97
N GLY A 229 -17.73 9.90 -22.87
CA GLY A 229 -16.71 10.10 -23.89
C GLY A 229 -17.15 9.65 -25.27
N SER A 230 -16.38 10.02 -26.30
CA SER A 230 -16.53 9.49 -27.65
C SER A 230 -15.25 8.78 -28.09
N ALA A 231 -15.37 7.53 -28.49
CA ALA A 231 -14.28 6.75 -29.09
C ALA A 231 -14.43 6.78 -30.62
N GLY A 232 -13.42 7.28 -31.33
CA GLY A 232 -13.39 7.25 -32.79
C GLY A 232 -13.19 5.83 -33.32
N ILE A 233 -13.98 5.44 -34.32
CA ILE A 233 -13.72 4.21 -35.09
C ILE A 233 -12.86 4.60 -36.30
N ASP A 234 -11.75 3.89 -36.51
CA ASP A 234 -10.83 4.16 -37.63
C ASP A 234 -11.55 4.02 -38.99
N ALA A 235 -11.26 4.96 -39.90
CA ALA A 235 -12.10 5.28 -41.06
C ALA A 235 -11.99 4.29 -42.24
N GLU A 236 -11.37 3.11 -42.05
CA GLU A 236 -11.12 2.13 -43.12
C GLU A 236 -12.27 1.13 -43.34
N LEU A 237 -13.21 0.96 -42.40
CA LEU A 237 -14.41 0.13 -42.59
C LEU A 237 -15.56 0.94 -43.19
N LYS A 238 -15.39 1.38 -44.44
CA LYS A 238 -16.47 1.97 -45.23
C LYS A 238 -17.38 0.89 -45.81
N SER A 239 -18.48 0.61 -45.12
CA SER A 239 -19.72 0.18 -45.80
C SER A 239 -20.92 0.92 -45.22
N THR A 240 -21.41 1.88 -46.02
CA THR A 240 -22.79 2.44 -46.03
C THR A 240 -23.46 2.71 -44.67
N LYS A 241 -23.43 4.00 -44.26
CA LYS A 241 -23.81 4.58 -42.94
C LYS A 241 -22.74 4.40 -41.85
N ALA A 242 -21.52 4.85 -42.15
CA ALA A 242 -20.38 4.71 -41.25
C ALA A 242 -20.50 5.68 -40.06
N GLN A 243 -20.78 5.11 -38.90
CA GLN A 243 -20.73 5.76 -37.61
C GLN A 243 -19.28 6.12 -37.25
N THR A 244 -18.99 7.41 -37.09
CA THR A 244 -17.62 7.93 -36.92
C THR A 244 -17.17 8.03 -35.46
N SER A 245 -18.08 7.80 -34.53
CA SER A 245 -17.84 7.89 -33.10
C SER A 245 -18.82 7.01 -32.35
N VAL A 246 -18.33 6.32 -31.32
CA VAL A 246 -19.18 5.61 -30.37
C VAL A 246 -19.19 6.37 -29.07
N SER A 247 -20.39 6.59 -28.53
CA SER A 247 -20.56 7.19 -27.21
C SER A 247 -20.38 6.15 -26.12
N VAL A 248 -19.70 6.56 -25.05
CA VAL A 248 -19.25 5.70 -23.98
C VAL A 248 -19.55 6.36 -22.65
N ALA A 249 -20.11 5.61 -21.70
CA ALA A 249 -20.11 5.99 -20.29
C ALA A 249 -18.97 5.27 -19.56
N LEU A 250 -18.16 6.00 -18.81
CA LEU A 250 -17.10 5.48 -17.96
C LEU A 250 -17.46 5.76 -16.50
N ALA A 251 -17.60 4.71 -15.70
CA ALA A 251 -17.81 4.76 -14.26
C ALA A 251 -16.57 4.24 -13.53
N GLU A 252 -16.01 5.04 -12.62
CA GLU A 252 -14.79 4.71 -11.87
C GLU A 252 -15.10 4.49 -10.39
N PHE A 253 -14.61 3.39 -9.85
CA PHE A 253 -14.77 2.96 -8.47
C PHE A 253 -13.41 2.79 -7.79
N THR A 254 -13.40 2.97 -6.47
CA THR A 254 -12.33 2.49 -5.59
C THR A 254 -12.93 1.50 -4.61
N LEU A 255 -12.49 0.25 -4.66
CA LEU A 255 -12.94 -0.85 -3.80
C LEU A 255 -11.93 -1.13 -2.69
N GLY A 256 -12.38 -1.82 -1.64
CA GLY A 256 -11.52 -2.41 -0.63
C GLY A 256 -10.77 -3.65 -1.14
N ARG A 257 -10.22 -4.44 -0.21
CA ARG A 257 -9.40 -5.61 -0.55
C ARG A 257 -10.28 -6.70 -1.15
N LEU A 258 -9.88 -7.20 -2.31
CA LEU A 258 -10.54 -8.34 -2.95
C LEU A 258 -9.96 -9.64 -2.38
N VAL A 259 -10.83 -10.47 -1.80
CA VAL A 259 -10.43 -11.75 -1.22
C VAL A 259 -11.18 -12.91 -1.88
N THR A 260 -10.50 -14.03 -2.02
CA THR A 260 -11.05 -15.25 -2.66
C THR A 260 -12.30 -15.79 -1.95
N GLY A 261 -12.44 -15.53 -0.65
CA GLY A 261 -13.60 -15.91 0.16
C GLY A 261 -14.88 -15.11 -0.12
N ASN A 262 -14.76 -13.91 -0.68
CA ASN A 262 -15.90 -13.02 -0.94
C ASN A 262 -16.39 -13.15 -2.38
N ASN A 263 -17.63 -12.73 -2.66
CA ASN A 263 -18.23 -12.81 -3.99
C ASN A 263 -18.80 -11.46 -4.42
N PRO A 264 -17.91 -10.48 -4.74
CA PRO A 264 -18.37 -9.16 -5.14
C PRO A 264 -19.24 -9.23 -6.40
N THR A 265 -20.32 -8.45 -6.41
CA THR A 265 -21.25 -8.40 -7.56
C THR A 265 -21.23 -7.02 -8.18
N LEU A 266 -20.88 -6.95 -9.47
CA LEU A 266 -21.04 -5.74 -10.29
C LEU A 266 -22.42 -5.76 -10.93
N SER A 267 -23.19 -4.69 -10.74
CA SER A 267 -24.51 -4.51 -11.34
C SER A 267 -24.65 -3.15 -12.01
N ILE A 268 -25.37 -3.15 -13.13
CA ILE A 268 -25.77 -1.93 -13.84
C ILE A 268 -27.28 -2.02 -14.05
N SER A 269 -28.01 -0.98 -13.67
CA SER A 269 -29.45 -0.89 -13.95
C SER A 269 -29.79 0.40 -14.66
N ASN A 270 -30.84 0.38 -15.47
CA ASN A 270 -31.37 1.56 -16.12
C ASN A 270 -32.29 2.29 -15.13
N LYS A 271 -31.96 3.53 -14.80
CA LYS A 271 -32.64 4.39 -13.83
C LYS A 271 -34.07 4.75 -14.25
N VAL A 272 -34.32 4.85 -15.55
CA VAL A 272 -35.63 5.25 -16.10
C VAL A 272 -36.62 4.10 -16.06
N THR A 273 -36.18 2.91 -16.50
CA THR A 273 -37.04 1.72 -16.60
C THR A 273 -37.02 0.86 -15.33
N GLY A 274 -36.02 1.03 -14.46
CA GLY A 274 -35.79 0.21 -13.29
C GLY A 274 -35.26 -1.20 -13.60
N LYS A 275 -34.99 -1.53 -14.87
CA LYS A 275 -34.52 -2.86 -15.26
C LYS A 275 -33.02 -3.02 -15.04
N THR A 276 -32.62 -4.20 -14.57
CA THR A 276 -31.22 -4.62 -14.54
C THR A 276 -30.72 -4.80 -15.97
N VAL A 277 -29.64 -4.12 -16.31
CA VAL A 277 -28.93 -4.23 -17.59
C VAL A 277 -27.90 -5.36 -17.50
N LEU A 278 -27.15 -5.41 -16.40
CA LEU A 278 -26.08 -6.37 -16.15
C LEU A 278 -26.02 -6.69 -14.66
N SER A 279 -25.73 -7.95 -14.31
CA SER A 279 -25.35 -8.36 -12.96
C SER A 279 -24.41 -9.55 -13.04
N ILE A 280 -23.15 -9.40 -12.64
CA ILE A 280 -22.12 -10.45 -12.76
C ILE A 280 -21.27 -10.61 -11.48
N PRO A 281 -20.77 -11.83 -11.20
CA PRO A 281 -19.80 -12.05 -10.13
C PRO A 281 -18.44 -11.46 -10.50
N PHE A 282 -18.14 -10.25 -10.00
CA PHE A 282 -16.97 -9.46 -10.39
C PHE A 282 -15.65 -10.23 -10.22
N LYS A 283 -15.46 -10.92 -9.09
CA LYS A 283 -14.25 -11.70 -8.79
C LYS A 283 -13.98 -12.77 -9.85
N ASP A 284 -15.01 -13.50 -10.27
CA ASP A 284 -14.83 -14.61 -11.23
C ASP A 284 -14.34 -14.08 -12.58
N TYR A 285 -14.87 -12.93 -13.01
CA TYR A 285 -14.43 -12.25 -14.22
C TYR A 285 -13.02 -11.65 -14.09
N ALA A 286 -12.69 -11.09 -12.92
CA ALA A 286 -11.33 -10.64 -12.61
C ALA A 286 -10.31 -11.79 -12.65
N LEU A 287 -10.65 -12.96 -12.09
CA LEU A 287 -9.81 -14.14 -12.11
C LEU A 287 -9.76 -14.82 -13.48
N LEU A 288 -10.79 -14.69 -14.30
CA LEU A 288 -10.79 -15.26 -15.65
C LEU A 288 -9.67 -14.66 -16.52
N VAL A 289 -9.40 -13.36 -16.38
CA VAL A 289 -8.34 -12.67 -17.14
C VAL A 289 -6.94 -12.82 -16.55
N LYS A 290 -6.79 -13.44 -15.36
CA LYS A 290 -5.50 -13.92 -14.88
C LYS A 290 -4.78 -14.69 -15.98
N GLY A 291 -5.53 -15.57 -16.68
CA GLY A 291 -5.07 -16.24 -17.89
C GLY A 291 -3.86 -17.15 -17.67
N ASN A 292 -3.37 -17.76 -18.76
CA ASN A 292 -2.34 -18.79 -18.69
C ASN A 292 -0.95 -18.23 -18.33
N TYR A 293 -0.67 -16.95 -18.60
CA TYR A 293 0.62 -16.32 -18.28
C TYR A 293 0.82 -16.10 -16.77
N ASN A 294 -0.26 -16.02 -16.00
CA ASN A 294 -0.23 -15.81 -14.57
C ASN A 294 -0.69 -17.04 -13.78
N LYS A 295 -0.77 -18.21 -14.43
CA LYS A 295 -1.31 -19.45 -13.84
C LYS A 295 -0.55 -19.94 -12.61
N ASP A 296 0.73 -19.57 -12.49
CA ASP A 296 1.60 -20.01 -11.40
C ASP A 296 1.34 -19.21 -10.12
N MET A 297 0.71 -18.03 -10.21
CA MET A 297 0.25 -17.27 -9.05
C MET A 297 -0.98 -17.94 -8.45
N SER A 298 -1.18 -17.82 -7.15
CA SER A 298 -2.48 -18.18 -6.55
C SER A 298 -3.56 -17.17 -6.95
N ASP A 299 -4.84 -17.49 -6.75
CA ASP A 299 -5.92 -16.54 -7.03
C ASP A 299 -5.85 -15.33 -6.09
N GLN A 300 -5.53 -15.55 -4.81
CA GLN A 300 -5.36 -14.46 -3.85
C GLN A 300 -4.15 -13.58 -4.19
N GLU A 301 -3.02 -14.17 -4.59
CA GLU A 301 -1.85 -13.40 -5.02
C GLU A 301 -2.17 -12.54 -6.24
N TYR A 302 -2.93 -13.07 -7.20
CA TYR A 302 -3.35 -12.28 -8.36
C TYR A 302 -4.22 -11.09 -7.94
N LEU A 303 -5.21 -11.31 -7.07
CA LEU A 303 -6.10 -10.26 -6.55
C LEU A 303 -5.33 -9.21 -5.72
N ASP A 304 -4.29 -9.61 -5.00
CA ASP A 304 -3.45 -8.69 -4.21
C ASP A 304 -2.42 -7.93 -5.09
N ARG A 305 -2.04 -8.46 -6.26
CA ARG A 305 -1.10 -7.81 -7.21
C ARG A 305 -1.78 -6.93 -8.25
N GLN A 306 -2.96 -7.31 -8.73
CA GLN A 306 -3.72 -6.58 -9.73
C GLN A 306 -4.64 -5.61 -9.00
N ASP A 307 -4.29 -4.33 -9.03
CA ASP A 307 -5.03 -3.27 -8.33
C ASP A 307 -5.88 -2.41 -9.28
N GLU A 308 -5.88 -2.72 -10.59
CA GLU A 308 -6.65 -2.00 -11.60
C GLU A 308 -7.45 -2.97 -12.50
N TYR A 309 -8.76 -2.75 -12.63
CA TYR A 309 -9.63 -3.60 -13.44
C TYR A 309 -10.42 -2.73 -14.42
N ASN A 310 -10.24 -2.96 -15.71
CA ASN A 310 -10.95 -2.24 -16.76
C ASN A 310 -11.93 -3.20 -17.44
N LEU A 311 -13.24 -2.95 -17.34
CA LEU A 311 -14.29 -3.78 -17.91
C LEU A 311 -15.11 -2.97 -18.91
N THR A 312 -15.28 -3.48 -20.13
CA THR A 312 -16.13 -2.88 -21.16
C THR A 312 -17.28 -3.80 -21.49
N PHE A 313 -18.50 -3.25 -21.39
CA PHE A 313 -19.75 -3.91 -21.72
C PHE A 313 -20.41 -3.22 -22.91
N PHE A 314 -21.01 -4.02 -23.79
CA PHE A 314 -21.65 -3.55 -25.01
C PHE A 314 -23.18 -3.63 -24.92
N LEU A 315 -23.86 -2.57 -25.34
CA LEU A 315 -25.32 -2.48 -25.40
C LEU A 315 -25.84 -2.64 -26.83
N ASP A 316 -27.03 -3.25 -26.95
CA ASP A 316 -27.83 -3.31 -28.18
C ASP A 316 -28.55 -1.99 -28.48
N GLU A 317 -29.27 -1.90 -29.61
CA GLU A 317 -30.01 -0.69 -30.02
C GLU A 317 -31.11 -0.24 -29.03
N HIS A 318 -31.49 -1.11 -28.10
CA HIS A 318 -32.56 -0.92 -27.13
C HIS A 318 -32.04 -0.71 -25.71
N GLY A 319 -30.72 -0.61 -25.52
CA GLY A 319 -30.09 -0.44 -24.21
C GLY A 319 -30.06 -1.72 -23.37
N ASN A 320 -30.32 -2.90 -23.96
CA ASN A 320 -30.09 -4.17 -23.28
C ASN A 320 -28.62 -4.58 -23.44
N TRP A 321 -28.10 -5.28 -22.44
CA TRP A 321 -26.75 -5.83 -22.51
C TRP A 321 -26.66 -6.95 -23.55
N LEU A 322 -25.66 -6.84 -24.43
CA LEU A 322 -25.28 -7.93 -25.32
C LEU A 322 -24.36 -8.88 -24.57
N THR A 323 -24.92 -9.98 -24.06
CA THR A 323 -24.22 -11.01 -23.27
C THR A 323 -22.96 -11.55 -23.95
N SER A 324 -22.88 -11.49 -25.28
CA SER A 324 -21.84 -12.15 -26.07
C SER A 324 -20.50 -11.41 -26.19
N GLN A 325 -20.37 -10.17 -25.67
CA GLN A 325 -19.12 -9.40 -25.75
C GLN A 325 -18.82 -8.66 -24.45
N ILE A 326 -17.74 -9.06 -23.76
CA ILE A 326 -17.14 -8.29 -22.66
C ILE A 326 -15.64 -8.16 -22.96
N ILE A 327 -15.06 -6.99 -22.74
CA ILE A 327 -13.60 -6.83 -22.73
C ILE A 327 -13.16 -6.58 -21.29
N ILE A 328 -12.19 -7.35 -20.79
CA ILE A 328 -11.62 -7.15 -19.45
C ILE A 328 -10.10 -7.02 -19.57
N ASN A 329 -9.52 -5.92 -19.13
CA ASN A 329 -8.08 -5.64 -19.23
C ASN A 329 -7.52 -5.89 -20.65
N SER A 330 -8.28 -5.47 -21.67
CA SER A 330 -7.99 -5.68 -23.10
C SER A 330 -8.12 -7.12 -23.62
N TRP A 331 -8.64 -8.06 -22.82
CA TRP A 331 -8.99 -9.42 -23.24
C TRP A 331 -10.45 -9.52 -23.66
N HIS A 332 -10.70 -10.01 -24.88
CA HIS A 332 -12.05 -10.22 -25.39
C HIS A 332 -12.63 -11.55 -24.88
N LEU A 333 -13.73 -11.47 -24.16
CA LEU A 333 -14.50 -12.61 -23.65
C LEU A 333 -15.77 -12.76 -24.47
N VAL A 334 -15.98 -13.96 -25.03
CA VAL A 334 -17.25 -14.36 -25.65
C VAL A 334 -17.93 -15.29 -24.69
N LEU A 335 -19.00 -14.81 -24.03
CA LEU A 335 -19.87 -15.69 -23.26
C LEU A 335 -20.76 -16.44 -24.24
N GLN A 336 -20.74 -17.77 -24.16
CA GLN A 336 -21.66 -18.60 -24.92
C GLN A 336 -22.87 -18.90 -24.04
N ASP A 337 -24.02 -18.31 -24.38
CA ASP A 337 -25.29 -18.73 -23.79
C ASP A 337 -25.50 -20.21 -24.16
N SER A 338 -25.48 -21.07 -23.15
CA SER A 338 -25.83 -22.48 -23.29
C SER A 338 -27.24 -22.71 -22.78
N GLU A 339 -28.22 -22.01 -23.36
CA GLU A 339 -29.59 -22.51 -23.36
C GLU A 339 -29.67 -23.65 -24.39
N LEU A 340 -29.30 -24.85 -23.95
CA LEU A 340 -29.78 -26.10 -24.55
C LEU A 340 -30.90 -26.64 -23.67
N ASN A 341 -32.13 -26.15 -23.91
CA ASN A 341 -33.32 -26.98 -24.15
C ASN A 341 -34.58 -26.13 -24.42
#